data_AF-A0A7X8QMZ3-F1
#
_entry.id   AF-A0A7X8QMZ3-F1
#
_cell.length_a   1.000
_cell.length_b   1.000
_cell.length_c   1.000
_cell.angle_alpha   90.00
_cell.angle_beta   90.00
_cell.angle_gamma   90.00
#
_symmetry.space_group_name_H-M   'P 1'
#
loop_
_entity.id
_entity.type
_entity.pdbx_description
1 polymer ?
#
loop_
_entity_poly.entity_id
_entity_poly.type
_entity_poly.pdbx_seq_one_letter_code
_entity_poly.pdbx_strand_id
1 'polypeptide(L)' 'ISPLKSLTKLKVLNLDNNNIIDISVLSELKNLNWLVLDNNQISDISTLEKLTEIRGLSVCGNRIIDISPLEALEKLEILN' A
#
# COMPACT_ATOMS: atom_id res chain seq x y z
N ILE A 1 2.50 11.09 4.78
CA ILE A 1 1.80 10.22 5.76
C ILE A 1 2.68 9.75 6.94
N SER A 2 3.74 10.50 7.29
CA SER A 2 4.72 10.10 8.31
C SER A 2 4.19 9.80 9.73
N PRO A 3 3.15 10.50 10.24
CA PRO A 3 2.60 10.20 11.58
C PRO A 3 2.03 8.79 11.74
N LEU A 4 1.73 8.09 10.63
CA LEU A 4 1.18 6.73 10.69
C LEU A 4 2.22 5.69 11.14
N LYS A 5 3.53 6.01 11.10
CA LYS A 5 4.63 5.07 11.31
C LYS A 5 4.49 4.20 12.57
N SER A 6 3.99 4.77 13.67
CA SER A 6 3.87 4.08 14.96
C SER A 6 2.61 3.23 15.11
N LEU A 7 1.67 3.32 14.16
CA LEU A 7 0.38 2.62 14.21
C LEU A 7 0.51 1.17 13.69
N THR A 8 1.54 0.45 14.15
CA THR A 8 1.96 -0.87 13.65
C THR A 8 0.93 -1.99 13.82
N LYS A 9 -0.15 -1.73 14.56
CA LYS A 9 -1.29 -2.63 14.74
C LYS A 9 -2.45 -2.39 13.76
N LEU A 10 -2.36 -1.40 12.88
CA LEU A 10 -3.40 -1.14 11.87
C LEU A 10 -3.60 -2.36 10.98
N LYS A 11 -4.87 -2.68 10.74
CA LYS A 11 -5.31 -3.75 9.84
C LYS A 11 -5.90 -3.24 8.53
N VAL A 12 -6.48 -2.04 8.57
CA VAL A 12 -7.12 -1.40 7.42
C VAL A 12 -6.64 0.04 7.36
N LEU A 13 -6.27 0.49 6.16
CA LEU A 13 -5.87 1.86 5.89
C LEU A 13 -6.47 2.31 4.56
N ASN A 14 -7.24 3.39 4.59
CA ASN A 14 -7.77 4.03 3.40
C ASN A 14 -7.16 5.44 3.28
N LEU A 15 -6.51 5.68 2.15
CA LEU A 15 -5.85 6.93 1.76
C LEU A 15 -6.25 7.36 0.33
N ASP A 16 -7.41 6.91 -0.15
CA ASP A 16 -7.98 7.30 -1.45
C ASP A 16 -8.06 8.82 -1.61
N ASN A 17 -7.84 9.29 -2.83
CA ASN A 17 -8.04 10.66 -3.29
C ASN A 17 -7.23 11.69 -2.49
N ASN A 18 -5.91 11.48 -2.48
CA ASN A 18 -4.94 12.36 -1.86
C ASN A 18 -3.83 12.74 -2.87
N ASN A 19 -2.84 13.52 -2.42
CA ASN A 19 -1.67 13.86 -3.22
C ASN A 19 -0.42 13.09 -2.77
N ILE A 20 -0.58 11.82 -2.40
CA ILE A 20 0.54 11.00 -1.91
C ILE A 20 1.44 10.61 -3.08
N ILE A 21 2.73 10.83 -2.90
CA ILE A 21 3.79 10.42 -3.84
C ILE A 21 4.64 9.32 -3.20
N ASP A 22 4.97 9.47 -1.91
CA ASP A 22 5.82 8.55 -1.15
C ASP A 22 5.00 7.78 -0.10
N ILE A 23 5.08 6.45 -0.20
CA ILE A 23 4.47 5.49 0.72
C ILE A 23 5.49 4.71 1.57
N SER A 24 6.76 5.10 1.58
CA SER A 24 7.85 4.43 2.30
C SER A 24 7.55 4.12 3.77
N VAL A 25 6.80 5.01 4.44
CA VAL A 25 6.37 4.83 5.83
C VAL A 25 5.48 3.60 6.04
N LEU A 26 4.76 3.13 5.01
CA LEU A 26 3.89 1.97 5.10
C LEU A 26 4.69 0.69 5.40
N SER A 27 6.00 0.65 5.13
CA SER A 27 6.87 -0.49 5.44
C SER A 27 6.87 -0.94 6.91
N GLU A 28 6.46 -0.06 7.83
CA GLU A 28 6.33 -0.39 9.26
C GLU A 28 4.96 -1.00 9.61
N LEU A 29 3.96 -0.83 8.74
CA LEU A 29 2.58 -1.28 8.94
C LEU A 29 2.36 -2.70 8.44
N LYS A 30 3.26 -3.61 8.81
CA LYS A 30 3.31 -5.03 8.36
C LYS A 30 2.05 -5.84 8.67
N ASN A 31 1.18 -5.32 9.52
CA ASN A 31 -0.07 -5.95 9.93
C ASN A 31 -1.26 -5.58 9.04
N LEU A 32 -1.09 -4.71 8.04
CA LEU A 32 -2.17 -4.32 7.14
C LEU A 32 -2.70 -5.51 6.35
N ASN A 33 -4.02 -5.67 6.36
CA ASN A 33 -4.74 -6.64 5.55
C ASN A 33 -5.47 -5.96 4.39
N TRP A 34 -5.87 -4.69 4.54
CA TRP A 34 -6.53 -3.93 3.49
C TRP A 34 -5.91 -2.54 3.33
N LEU A 35 -5.54 -2.19 2.11
CA LEU A 35 -4.91 -0.92 1.77
C LEU A 35 -5.56 -0.33 0.52
N VAL A 36 -6.14 0.87 0.67
CA VAL A 36 -6.70 1.65 -0.44
C VAL A 36 -5.82 2.88 -0.64
N LEU A 37 -5.22 3.00 -1.82
CA LEU A 37 -4.33 4.07 -2.25
C LEU A 37 -4.79 4.73 -3.55
N ASP A 38 -6.06 4.53 -3.94
CA ASP A 38 -6.59 5.02 -5.19
C ASP A 38 -6.42 6.54 -5.34
N ASN A 39 -6.38 7.02 -6.57
CA ASN A 39 -6.36 8.45 -6.92
C ASN A 39 -5.28 9.23 -6.15
N ASN A 40 -4.04 8.74 -6.23
CA ASN A 40 -2.85 9.40 -5.70
C ASN A 40 -1.83 9.63 -6.83
N GLN A 41 -0.59 9.94 -6.48
CA GLN A 41 0.49 10.23 -7.44
C GLN A 41 1.67 9.27 -7.27
N ILE A 42 1.41 8.06 -6.77
CA ILE A 42 2.42 7.04 -6.46
C ILE A 42 2.93 6.44 -7.77
N SER A 43 4.25 6.33 -7.92
CA SER A 43 4.89 5.65 -9.05
C SER A 43 5.73 4.44 -8.64
N ASP A 44 6.22 4.46 -7.39
CA ASP A 44 7.05 3.40 -6.82
C ASP A 44 6.26 2.69 -5.70
N ILE A 45 6.05 1.39 -5.88
CA ILE A 45 5.36 0.52 -4.93
C ILE A 45 6.27 -0.57 -4.35
N SER A 46 7.60 -0.45 -4.48
CA SER A 46 8.58 -1.37 -3.87
C SER A 46 8.37 -1.57 -2.37
N THR A 47 7.82 -0.56 -1.68
CA THR A 47 7.48 -0.64 -0.26
C THR A 47 6.44 -1.72 0.05
N LEU A 48 5.56 -2.07 -0.91
CA LEU A 48 4.52 -3.07 -0.71
C LEU A 48 5.08 -4.48 -0.52
N GLU A 49 6.30 -4.78 -0.98
CA GLU A 49 6.96 -6.09 -0.76
C GLU A 49 7.05 -6.46 0.72
N LYS A 50 7.06 -5.47 1.61
CA LYS A 50 7.15 -5.67 3.06
C LYS A 50 5.79 -5.94 3.72
N LEU A 51 4.68 -5.81 2.99
CA LEU A 51 3.31 -5.90 3.50
C LEU A 51 2.67 -7.25 3.16
N THR A 52 3.36 -8.33 3.51
CA THR A 52 3.00 -9.72 3.16
C THR A 52 1.67 -10.21 3.75
N GLU A 53 1.04 -9.43 4.63
CA GLU A 53 -0.29 -9.70 5.22
C GLU A 53 -1.45 -9.08 4.41
N ILE A 54 -1.17 -8.32 3.35
CA ILE A 54 -2.19 -7.70 2.51
C ILE A 54 -3.02 -8.78 1.81
N ARG A 55 -4.35 -8.63 1.92
CA ARG A 55 -5.37 -9.44 1.25
C ARG A 55 -6.15 -8.63 0.24
N GLY A 56 -6.38 -7.34 0.51
CA GLY A 56 -7.01 -6.41 -0.41
C GLY A 56 -6.12 -5.20 -0.68
N LEU A 57 -5.83 -4.94 -1.96
CA LEU A 57 -5.06 -3.78 -2.42
C LEU A 57 -5.84 -3.05 -3.52
N SER A 58 -5.93 -1.73 -3.39
CA SER A 58 -6.46 -0.87 -4.45
C SER A 58 -5.45 0.26 -4.71
N VAL A 59 -4.97 0.38 -5.95
CA VAL A 59 -3.98 1.37 -6.37
C VAL A 59 -4.37 2.09 -7.67
N CYS A 60 -5.65 2.01 -8.05
CA CYS A 60 -6.21 2.65 -9.23
C CYS A 60 -5.91 4.16 -9.27
N GLY A 61 -5.73 4.73 -10.46
CA GLY A 61 -5.54 6.18 -10.60
C GLY A 61 -4.21 6.71 -10.04
N ASN A 62 -3.19 5.85 -9.94
CA ASN A 62 -1.81 6.24 -9.65
C ASN A 62 -0.95 6.28 -10.93
N ARG A 63 0.37 6.49 -10.79
CA ARG A 63 1.36 6.54 -11.88
C ARG A 63 2.31 5.34 -11.86
N ILE A 64 1.80 4.18 -11.46
CA ILE A 64 2.56 2.95 -11.29
C ILE A 64 2.84 2.34 -12.67
N ILE A 65 4.10 1.98 -12.92
CA ILE A 65 4.55 1.37 -14.17
C ILE A 65 5.10 -0.04 -13.92
N ASP A 66 5.71 -0.26 -12.77
CA ASP A 66 6.25 -1.54 -12.35
C ASP A 66 5.38 -2.14 -11.24
N ILE A 67 4.86 -3.33 -11.49
CA ILE A 67 4.04 -4.11 -10.57
C ILE A 67 4.75 -5.34 -10.02
N SER A 68 6.02 -5.57 -10.35
CA SER A 68 6.81 -6.68 -9.81
C SER A 68 6.85 -6.73 -8.26
N PRO A 69 6.77 -5.60 -7.51
CA PRO A 69 6.64 -5.65 -6.05
C PRO A 69 5.44 -6.45 -5.53
N LEU A 70 4.39 -6.62 -6.34
CA LEU A 70 3.20 -7.37 -5.95
C LEU A 70 3.43 -8.89 -5.88
N GLU A 71 4.51 -9.41 -6.48
CA GLU A 71 4.86 -10.84 -6.41
C GLU A 71 5.11 -11.32 -4.97
N ALA A 72 5.55 -10.42 -4.07
CA ALA A 72 5.76 -10.73 -2.66
C ALA A 72 4.46 -10.82 -1.84
N LEU A 73 3.30 -10.41 -2.39
CA LEU A 73 2.02 -10.40 -1.69
C LEU A 73 1.31 -11.75 -1.81
N GLU A 74 1.88 -12.80 -1.23
CA GLU A 74 1.40 -14.19 -1.33
C GLU A 74 -0.05 -14.39 -0.84
N LYS A 75 -0.58 -13.48 -0.01
CA LYS A 75 -1.94 -13.53 0.55
C LYS A 75 -2.94 -12.63 -0.19
N LEU A 76 -2.54 -12.00 -1.29
CA LEU A 76 -3.40 -11.08 -2.05
C LEU A 76 -4.58 -11.84 -2.66
N GLU A 77 -5.79 -11.47 -2.25
CA GLU A 77 -7.04 -12.07 -2.71
C GLU A 77 -7.79 -11.12 -3.65
N ILE A 78 -7.64 -9.79 -3.47
CA ILE A 78 -8.33 -8.75 -4.23
C ILE A 78 -7.33 -7.66 -4.65
N LEU A 79 -7.30 -7.36 -5.95
CA LEU A 79 -6.49 -6.30 -6.56
C LEU A 79 -7.36 -5.44 -7.49
N ASN A 80 -7.36 -4.12 -7.26
CA ASN A 80 -7.99 -3.14 -8.15
C ASN A 80 -7.01 -2.01 -8.52
#